data_AF-U2J3L1-F1
#
_entry.id   AF-U2J3L1-F1
#
_cell.length_a   1.000
_cell.length_b   1.000
_cell.length_c   1.000
_cell.angle_alpha   90.00
_cell.angle_beta   90.00
_cell.angle_gamma   90.00
#
_symmetry.space_group_name_H-M   'P 1'
#
loop_
_entity.id
_entity.type
_entity.pdbx_description
1 polymer ?
#
loop_
_entity_poly.entity_id
_entity_poly.type
_entity_poly.pdbx_seq_one_letter_code
_entity_poly.pdbx_strand_id
1 'polypeptide(L)'
;MYRLFKTWGITTIVAVSLIACNNSEKKVQDSVVTSEEGNKINTSKNPLKGKQVPQNLVCMVNDAYMGKEQILVEHEGKKYYGCCNMCKEKIPKDEKSRIATDPYSLEKVDKANAFIVVVGDNGEVAYFQKEENYHKFISES
;
A
#
# COMPACT_ATOMS: atom_id res chain seq x y z
N MET A 1 -47.72 30.60 59.48
CA MET A 1 -48.42 29.52 60.20
C MET A 1 -47.68 28.22 59.88
N TYR A 2 -47.29 27.48 60.93
CA TYR A 2 -46.41 26.29 60.96
C TYR A 2 -46.66 25.26 59.83
N ARG A 3 -45.66 24.52 59.34
CA ARG A 3 -45.18 23.30 60.02
C ARG A 3 -43.85 22.76 59.48
N LEU A 4 -42.97 22.40 60.43
CA LEU A 4 -41.81 21.53 60.35
C LEU A 4 -42.21 20.05 60.39
N PHE A 5 -41.60 19.18 59.57
CA PHE A 5 -41.42 17.72 59.76
C PHE A 5 -40.27 17.31 58.80
N LYS A 6 -39.02 17.07 59.22
CA LYS A 6 -38.36 16.03 60.03
C LYS A 6 -38.30 14.60 59.39
N THR A 7 -37.13 14.35 58.76
CA THR A 7 -36.29 13.12 58.65
C THR A 7 -36.75 11.79 58.03
N TRP A 8 -35.79 11.26 57.25
CA TRP A 8 -35.30 9.87 57.07
C TRP A 8 -36.00 8.88 56.11
N GLY A 9 -35.18 8.25 55.26
CA GLY A 9 -35.53 7.14 54.36
C GLY A 9 -34.62 7.12 53.12
N ILE A 10 -33.38 6.61 53.25
CA ILE A 10 -32.90 5.33 52.70
C ILE A 10 -32.78 5.29 51.16
N THR A 11 -31.52 5.12 50.76
CA THR A 11 -30.91 4.71 49.48
C THR A 11 -31.79 4.01 48.44
N THR A 12 -31.70 4.48 47.19
CA THR A 12 -31.90 3.68 45.99
C THR A 12 -30.84 4.02 44.93
N ILE A 13 -30.03 3.01 44.59
CA ILE A 13 -29.08 2.95 43.47
C ILE A 13 -29.88 2.91 42.16
N VAL A 14 -29.64 3.82 41.21
CA VAL A 14 -30.04 3.60 39.80
C VAL A 14 -29.03 4.25 38.83
N ALA A 15 -28.38 3.36 38.09
CA ALA A 15 -27.79 3.43 36.74
C ALA A 15 -27.42 4.79 36.13
N VAL A 16 -26.11 4.96 35.88
CA VAL A 16 -25.60 5.89 34.86
C VAL A 16 -25.74 5.22 33.50
N SER A 17 -26.70 5.69 32.69
CA SER A 17 -26.73 5.39 31.26
C SER A 17 -25.84 6.39 30.52
N LEU A 18 -24.76 5.90 29.91
CA LEU A 18 -24.00 6.67 28.93
C LEU A 18 -24.87 6.79 27.66
N ILE A 19 -25.37 8.00 27.44
CA ILE A 19 -26.09 8.38 26.22
C ILE A 19 -25.08 8.43 25.07
N ALA A 20 -25.23 7.52 24.11
CA ALA A 20 -24.62 7.62 22.80
C ALA A 20 -25.27 8.79 22.03
N CYS A 21 -24.46 9.75 21.58
CA CYS A 21 -24.88 10.71 20.56
C CYS A 21 -24.29 10.31 19.22
N ASN A 22 -25.19 9.94 18.32
CA ASN A 22 -24.93 9.57 16.93
C ASN A 22 -24.77 10.83 16.05
N ASN A 23 -24.14 10.61 14.91
CA ASN A 23 -23.71 11.55 13.88
C ASN A 23 -24.85 12.44 13.32
N SER A 24 -24.54 13.67 12.89
CA SER A 24 -25.41 14.48 12.02
C SER A 24 -24.59 15.40 11.11
N GLU A 25 -24.95 15.34 9.83
CA GLU A 25 -24.27 15.82 8.63
C GLU A 25 -24.35 17.33 8.38
N LYS A 26 -23.46 17.85 7.51
CA LYS A 26 -23.65 18.91 6.48
C LYS A 26 -22.26 19.36 5.94
N LYS A 27 -22.02 19.82 4.71
CA LYS A 27 -22.60 19.74 3.35
C LYS A 27 -21.51 20.36 2.42
N VAL A 28 -21.35 19.81 1.22
CA VAL A 28 -20.59 20.23 0.01
C VAL A 28 -20.43 21.76 -0.21
N GLN A 29 -19.26 22.26 -0.70
CA GLN A 29 -19.06 22.90 -2.04
C GLN A 29 -17.71 23.68 -2.24
N ASP A 30 -16.94 23.23 -3.24
CA ASP A 30 -16.17 23.91 -4.32
C ASP A 30 -15.32 25.21 -4.14
N SER A 31 -14.08 25.11 -4.68
CA SER A 31 -13.16 26.08 -5.30
C SER A 31 -12.67 27.37 -4.60
N VAL A 32 -11.32 27.53 -4.49
CA VAL A 32 -10.49 28.58 -5.15
C VAL A 32 -9.02 28.45 -4.68
N VAL A 33 -8.09 28.62 -5.65
CA VAL A 33 -6.62 28.49 -5.59
C VAL A 33 -5.95 29.72 -4.94
N THR A 34 -4.69 29.51 -4.49
CA THR A 34 -3.57 30.49 -4.26
C THR A 34 -3.37 30.82 -2.77
N SER A 35 -2.22 30.72 -2.11
CA SER A 35 -0.87 30.19 -2.38
C SER A 35 -0.11 30.13 -1.03
N GLU A 36 0.92 29.30 -0.98
CA GLU A 36 2.12 29.42 -0.13
C GLU A 36 1.97 29.36 1.40
N GLU A 37 2.21 28.19 1.99
CA GLU A 37 3.35 27.92 2.90
C GLU A 37 3.19 26.55 3.62
N GLY A 38 4.23 25.71 3.55
CA GLY A 38 4.49 24.67 4.55
C GLY A 38 3.75 23.33 4.39
N ASN A 39 3.81 22.67 3.23
CA ASN A 39 3.40 21.27 3.17
C ASN A 39 4.48 20.38 3.83
N LYS A 40 4.26 20.04 5.11
CA LYS A 40 4.93 18.91 5.73
C LYS A 40 4.60 17.68 4.89
N ILE A 41 5.54 17.28 4.05
CA ILE A 41 5.53 15.99 3.36
C ILE A 41 5.36 14.94 4.46
N ASN A 42 4.14 14.43 4.60
CA ASN A 42 3.88 13.25 5.39
C ASN A 42 4.53 12.09 4.61
N THR A 43 5.82 11.86 4.85
CA THR A 43 6.55 10.70 4.35
C THR A 43 5.99 9.47 5.07
N SER A 44 4.80 9.05 4.66
CA SER A 44 4.22 7.77 5.08
C SER A 44 5.07 6.68 4.46
N LYS A 45 6.08 6.21 5.21
CA LYS A 45 6.93 5.09 4.80
C LYS A 45 6.07 3.91 4.40
N ASN A 46 6.36 3.31 3.25
CA ASN A 46 5.63 2.14 2.79
C ASN A 46 5.94 0.93 3.70
N PRO A 47 4.94 0.31 4.37
CA PRO A 47 5.16 -0.82 5.27
C PRO A 47 5.64 -2.10 4.55
N LEU A 48 5.62 -2.12 3.22
CA LEU A 48 6.14 -3.20 2.40
C LEU A 48 7.56 -2.97 1.91
N LYS A 49 8.15 -1.77 2.10
CA LYS A 49 9.53 -1.50 1.70
C LYS A 49 10.48 -2.51 2.35
N GLY A 50 11.32 -3.14 1.53
CA GLY A 50 12.22 -4.24 1.89
C GLY A 50 11.55 -5.62 1.97
N LYS A 51 10.27 -5.77 1.64
CA LYS A 51 9.58 -7.07 1.65
C LYS A 51 9.47 -7.65 0.26
N GLN A 52 9.64 -8.96 0.17
CA GLN A 52 9.31 -9.73 -1.02
C GLN A 52 7.80 -9.66 -1.27
N VAL A 53 7.41 -9.58 -2.54
CA VAL A 53 6.01 -9.59 -2.97
C VAL A 53 5.75 -10.66 -4.03
N PRO A 54 4.54 -11.24 -4.08
CA PRO A 54 4.14 -12.15 -5.15
C PRO A 54 4.11 -11.48 -6.53
N GLN A 55 4.56 -12.19 -7.55
CA GLN A 55 4.59 -11.72 -8.95
C GLN A 55 3.21 -11.29 -9.50
N ASN A 56 2.12 -11.97 -9.10
CA ASN A 56 0.77 -11.66 -9.57
C ASN A 56 0.23 -10.35 -8.98
N LEU A 57 0.93 -9.73 -8.03
CA LEU A 57 0.59 -8.42 -7.45
C LEU A 57 1.43 -7.28 -8.03
N VAL A 58 2.26 -7.54 -9.04
CA VAL A 58 3.22 -6.59 -9.61
C VAL A 58 2.87 -6.29 -11.06
N CYS A 59 2.96 -5.01 -11.44
CA CYS A 59 2.98 -4.63 -12.84
C CYS A 59 4.43 -4.67 -13.34
N MET A 60 4.77 -5.67 -14.15
CA MET A 60 6.13 -5.87 -14.66
C MET A 60 6.55 -4.83 -15.71
N VAL A 61 5.59 -4.09 -16.28
CA VAL A 61 5.87 -3.01 -17.23
C VAL A 61 6.28 -1.72 -16.52
N ASN A 62 5.67 -1.46 -15.37
CA ASN A 62 5.85 -0.21 -14.61
C ASN A 62 6.75 -0.39 -13.39
N ASP A 63 7.21 -1.61 -13.13
CA ASP A 63 8.06 -1.94 -11.98
C ASP A 63 7.46 -1.46 -10.65
N ALA A 64 6.18 -1.77 -10.47
CA ALA A 64 5.39 -1.32 -9.32
C ALA A 64 4.54 -2.44 -8.72
N TYR A 65 4.51 -2.49 -7.38
CA TYR A 65 3.56 -3.27 -6.60
C TYR A 65 2.17 -2.62 -6.64
N MET A 66 1.17 -3.42 -6.97
CA MET A 66 -0.18 -2.94 -7.28
C MET A 66 -1.20 -3.26 -6.19
N GLY A 67 -0.86 -4.11 -5.22
CA GLY A 67 -1.73 -4.46 -4.08
C GLY A 67 -2.97 -5.32 -4.42
N LYS A 68 -3.10 -5.78 -5.66
CA LYS A 68 -4.20 -6.63 -6.13
C LYS A 68 -3.72 -7.56 -7.24
N GLU A 69 -4.50 -8.55 -7.64
CA GLU A 69 -4.12 -9.40 -8.77
C GLU A 69 -4.08 -8.62 -10.09
N GLN A 70 -3.05 -8.88 -10.88
CA GLN A 70 -2.80 -8.27 -12.18
C GLN A 70 -3.17 -9.22 -13.32
N ILE A 71 -3.22 -8.68 -14.55
CA ILE A 71 -3.59 -9.45 -15.73
C ILE A 71 -2.44 -10.38 -16.11
N LEU A 72 -2.70 -11.68 -16.09
CA LEU A 72 -1.76 -12.71 -16.54
C LEU A 72 -1.54 -12.59 -18.06
N VAL A 73 -0.27 -12.66 -18.46
CA VAL A 73 0.17 -12.73 -19.85
C VAL A 73 1.15 -13.88 -19.99
N GLU A 74 0.78 -14.89 -20.74
CA GLU A 74 1.67 -15.98 -21.10
C GLU A 74 2.50 -15.60 -22.33
N HIS A 75 3.82 -15.76 -22.24
CA HIS A 75 4.74 -15.52 -23.34
C HIS A 75 5.91 -16.49 -23.24
N GLU A 76 6.17 -17.25 -24.30
CA GLU A 76 7.26 -18.25 -24.36
C GLU A 76 7.21 -19.26 -23.19
N GLY A 77 6.00 -19.67 -22.79
CA GLY A 77 5.79 -20.61 -21.68
C GLY A 77 6.00 -20.04 -20.28
N LYS A 78 6.25 -18.73 -20.15
CA LYS A 78 6.42 -18.02 -18.87
C LYS A 78 5.23 -17.11 -18.58
N LYS A 79 5.03 -16.79 -17.29
CA LYS A 79 3.92 -15.98 -16.79
C LYS A 79 4.40 -14.59 -16.40
N TYR A 80 3.80 -13.57 -17.00
CA TYR A 80 4.05 -12.16 -16.71
C TYR A 80 2.76 -11.46 -16.31
N TYR A 81 2.89 -10.28 -15.71
CA TYR A 81 1.76 -9.57 -15.12
C TYR A 81 1.76 -8.08 -15.46
N GLY A 82 0.62 -7.58 -15.93
CA GLY A 82 0.43 -6.17 -16.30
C GLY A 82 -0.83 -5.58 -15.66
N CYS A 83 -0.79 -4.29 -15.32
CA CYS A 83 -1.90 -3.63 -14.61
C CYS A 83 -3.06 -3.14 -15.48
N CYS A 84 -2.91 -3.16 -16.80
CA CYS A 84 -3.95 -2.73 -17.74
C CYS A 84 -3.75 -3.38 -19.12
N ASN A 85 -4.72 -3.19 -20.02
CA ASN A 85 -4.67 -3.74 -21.37
C ASN A 85 -3.44 -3.30 -22.15
N MET A 86 -2.99 -2.05 -21.99
CA MET A 86 -1.75 -1.59 -22.63
C MET A 86 -0.52 -2.35 -22.14
N CYS A 87 -0.44 -2.64 -20.83
CA CYS A 87 0.64 -3.46 -20.27
C CYS A 87 0.56 -4.89 -20.81
N LYS A 88 -0.64 -5.46 -20.88
CA LYS A 88 -0.88 -6.79 -21.47
C LYS A 88 -0.36 -6.87 -22.90
N GLU A 89 -0.66 -5.87 -23.72
CA GLU A 89 -0.22 -5.82 -25.12
C GLU A 89 1.28 -5.55 -25.27
N LYS A 90 1.89 -4.83 -24.33
CA LYS A 90 3.31 -4.48 -24.37
C LYS A 90 4.21 -5.65 -23.98
N ILE A 91 3.82 -6.45 -22.98
CA ILE A 91 4.60 -7.59 -22.48
C ILE A 91 5.13 -8.50 -23.59
N PRO A 92 4.34 -8.99 -24.57
CA PRO A 92 4.87 -9.87 -25.61
C PRO A 92 5.72 -9.15 -26.67
N LYS A 93 5.62 -7.81 -26.78
CA LYS A 93 6.26 -7.01 -27.83
C LYS A 93 7.58 -6.36 -27.41
N ASP A 94 7.73 -6.03 -26.13
CA ASP A 94 8.89 -5.30 -25.60
C ASP A 94 9.58 -6.14 -24.52
N GLU A 95 10.80 -6.60 -24.82
CA GLU A 95 11.65 -7.37 -23.91
C GLU A 95 11.89 -6.63 -22.58
N LYS A 96 11.90 -5.29 -22.55
CA LYS A 96 12.07 -4.51 -21.30
C LYS A 96 10.93 -4.73 -20.29
N SER A 97 9.80 -5.21 -20.76
CA SER A 97 8.67 -5.60 -19.90
C SER A 97 8.86 -6.97 -19.24
N ARG A 98 9.86 -7.74 -19.69
CA ARG A 98 10.14 -9.12 -19.28
C ARG A 98 11.51 -9.27 -18.62
N ILE A 99 12.46 -8.38 -18.91
CA ILE A 99 13.83 -8.42 -18.38
C ILE A 99 14.08 -7.23 -17.46
N ALA A 100 14.77 -7.48 -16.36
CA ALA A 100 15.35 -6.47 -15.47
C ALA A 100 16.85 -6.73 -15.28
N THR A 101 17.52 -5.82 -14.58
CA THR A 101 18.89 -6.02 -14.08
C THR A 101 18.83 -6.29 -12.59
N ASP A 102 19.48 -7.36 -12.13
CA ASP A 102 19.66 -7.63 -10.71
C ASP A 102 20.52 -6.54 -10.06
N PRO A 103 20.03 -5.81 -9.05
CA PRO A 103 20.78 -4.72 -8.42
C PRO A 103 22.09 -5.15 -7.76
N TYR A 104 22.24 -6.43 -7.38
CA TYR A 104 23.46 -6.95 -6.77
C TYR A 104 24.44 -7.50 -7.81
N SER A 105 24.01 -8.47 -8.63
CA SER A 105 24.92 -9.14 -9.57
C SER A 105 25.15 -8.35 -10.86
N LEU A 106 24.32 -7.35 -11.14
CA LEU A 106 24.29 -6.57 -12.39
C LEU A 106 23.98 -7.38 -13.64
N GLU A 107 23.64 -8.65 -13.48
CA GLU A 107 23.24 -9.53 -14.57
C GLU A 107 21.76 -9.34 -14.91
N LYS A 108 21.38 -9.73 -16.14
CA LYS A 108 19.98 -9.74 -16.55
C LYS A 108 19.21 -10.81 -15.77
N VAL A 109 17.97 -10.50 -15.40
CA VAL A 109 17.02 -11.43 -14.79
C VAL A 109 15.69 -11.39 -15.55
N ASP A 110 15.12 -12.57 -15.78
CA ASP A 110 13.75 -12.70 -16.28
C ASP A 110 12.76 -12.42 -15.15
N LYS A 111 11.92 -11.40 -15.33
CA LYS A 111 10.95 -10.94 -14.33
C LYS A 111 9.94 -12.04 -13.93
N ALA A 112 9.67 -13.03 -14.79
CA ALA A 112 8.79 -14.16 -14.46
C ALA A 112 9.37 -15.10 -13.38
N ASN A 113 10.70 -15.12 -13.22
CA ASN A 113 11.42 -15.99 -12.29
C ASN A 113 12.12 -15.22 -11.16
N ALA A 114 11.99 -13.91 -11.12
CA ALA A 114 12.72 -13.05 -10.20
C ALA A 114 12.19 -13.14 -8.76
N PHE A 115 13.10 -12.92 -7.81
CA PHE A 115 12.76 -12.53 -6.44
C PHE A 115 12.46 -11.03 -6.42
N ILE A 116 11.18 -10.68 -6.24
CA ILE A 116 10.69 -9.30 -6.39
C ILE A 116 10.52 -8.64 -5.02
N VAL A 117 11.14 -7.48 -4.82
CA VAL A 117 11.11 -6.74 -3.54
C VAL A 117 10.65 -5.32 -3.76
N VAL A 118 9.79 -4.80 -2.88
CA VAL A 118 9.45 -3.37 -2.86
C VAL A 118 10.63 -2.57 -2.33
N VAL A 119 11.17 -1.66 -3.13
CA VAL A 119 12.35 -0.85 -2.79
C VAL A 119 12.03 0.61 -2.55
N GLY A 120 10.89 1.11 -3.05
CA GLY A 120 10.51 2.51 -2.93
C GLY A 120 9.29 2.75 -2.04
N ASP A 121 9.15 3.99 -1.57
CA ASP A 121 8.06 4.40 -0.69
C ASP A 121 6.71 4.52 -1.43
N ASN A 122 6.69 4.51 -2.76
CA ASN A 122 5.45 4.48 -3.55
C ASN A 122 5.14 3.10 -4.13
N GLY A 123 5.86 2.05 -3.70
CA GLY A 123 5.64 0.68 -4.17
C GLY A 123 6.47 0.28 -5.38
N GLU A 124 7.50 1.06 -5.74
CA GLU A 124 8.49 0.67 -6.73
C GLU A 124 9.13 -0.66 -6.34
N VAL A 125 9.31 -1.57 -7.31
CA VAL A 125 9.93 -2.88 -7.07
C VAL A 125 11.26 -3.03 -7.80
N ALA A 126 12.14 -3.84 -7.22
CA ALA A 126 13.34 -4.35 -7.87
C ALA A 126 13.27 -5.87 -8.03
N TYR A 127 14.04 -6.40 -8.97
CA TYR A 127 14.05 -7.80 -9.36
C TYR A 127 15.44 -8.37 -9.12
N PHE A 128 15.53 -9.42 -8.30
CA PHE A 128 16.77 -10.15 -8.05
C PHE A 128 16.67 -11.53 -8.69
N GLN A 129 17.79 -12.10 -9.13
CA GLN A 129 17.85 -13.48 -9.63
C GLN A 129 17.42 -14.49 -8.56
N LYS A 130 17.68 -14.16 -7.28
CA LYS A 130 17.42 -15.00 -6.12
C LYS A 130 17.42 -14.16 -4.84
N GLU A 131 16.86 -14.73 -3.78
CA GLU A 131 16.76 -14.09 -2.46
C GLU A 131 18.14 -13.69 -1.89
N GLU A 132 19.17 -14.52 -2.10
CA GLU A 132 20.51 -14.23 -1.57
C GLU A 132 21.11 -12.95 -2.16
N ASN A 133 20.79 -12.62 -3.41
CA ASN A 133 21.26 -11.38 -4.03
C ASN A 133 20.61 -10.16 -3.36
N TYR A 134 19.33 -10.25 -2.98
CA TYR A 134 18.69 -9.19 -2.20
C TYR A 134 19.34 -9.00 -0.83
N HIS A 135 19.60 -10.09 -0.10
CA HIS A 135 20.24 -10.01 1.21
C HIS A 135 21.64 -9.40 1.14
N LYS A 136 22.43 -9.76 0.12
CA LYS A 136 23.75 -9.17 -0.10
C LYS A 136 23.65 -7.69 -0.49
N PHE A 137 22.69 -7.34 -1.35
CA PHE A 137 22.42 -5.96 -1.72
C PHE A 137 22.20 -5.09 -0.48
N ILE A 138 21.32 -5.50 0.44
CA ILE A 138 21.02 -4.69 1.65
C ILE A 138 22.12 -4.73 2.71
N SER A 139 22.99 -5.74 2.74
CA SER A 139 24.11 -5.79 3.69
C SER A 139 25.31 -4.96 3.24
N GLU A 140 25.44 -4.73 1.94
CA GLU A 140 26.56 -4.01 1.31
C GLU A 140 26.19 -2.61 0.82
N SER A 141 24.93 -2.18 0.97
CA SER A 141 24.41 -0.84 0.59
C SER A 141 24.39 0.18 1.73
#